data_AF-A0A645D1J3-F1
#
_entry.id   AF-A0A645D1J3-F1
#
_cell.length_a   1.000
_cell.length_b   1.000
_cell.length_c   1.000
_cell.angle_alpha   90.00
_cell.angle_beta   90.00
_cell.angle_gamma   90.00
#
_symmetry.space_group_name_H-M   'P 1'
#
loop_
_entity.id
_entity.type
_entity.pdbx_description
1 polymer ?
#
loop_
_entity_poly.entity_id
_entity_poly.type
_entity_poly.pdbx_seq_one_letter_code
_entity_poly.pdbx_strand_id
1 'polypeptide(L)'
;MPNLNDIKKTSKSLVLAVLVAGGIMYIFTVRNISVLGVSVTARNVFPSEKVFRLMPVLDIIPLLDINVIVFGILKVALVLYAQAKMLGDIFGLKEFKINVLPLAALDIVISSVMTHDFITQLYVAKNIVPLAYVPILIVMPLTTLIVSLMKKKKPSEPTIKLE
;
A
#
# COMPACT_ATOMS: atom_id res chain seq x y z
N MET A 1 -3.71 6.00 -16.85
CA MET A 1 -2.43 5.28 -17.01
C MET A 1 -1.86 5.59 -18.40
N PRO A 2 -1.00 6.61 -18.54
CA PRO A 2 -0.46 7.01 -19.84
C PRO A 2 0.73 6.18 -20.34
N ASN A 3 1.36 5.36 -19.47
CA ASN A 3 2.67 4.73 -19.73
C ASN A 3 2.63 3.20 -19.95
N LEU A 4 1.47 2.61 -20.28
CA LEU A 4 1.37 1.17 -20.54
C LEU A 4 1.33 0.91 -22.04
N ASN A 5 2.38 0.27 -22.56
CA ASN A 5 2.57 -0.01 -23.98
C ASN A 5 1.60 -1.09 -24.53
N ASP A 6 1.07 -1.99 -23.67
CA ASP A 6 0.18 -3.07 -24.10
C ASP A 6 -0.80 -3.54 -23.00
N ILE A 7 -2.09 -3.28 -23.21
CA ILE A 7 -3.16 -3.61 -22.25
C ILE A 7 -3.29 -5.13 -22.02
N LYS A 8 -3.10 -5.96 -23.07
CA LYS A 8 -3.18 -7.43 -22.96
C LYS A 8 -1.99 -8.05 -22.22
N LYS A 9 -0.78 -7.49 -22.38
CA LYS A 9 0.42 -7.94 -21.66
C LYS A 9 0.37 -7.54 -20.18
N THR A 10 -0.32 -6.44 -19.87
CA THR A 10 -0.52 -5.93 -18.51
C THR A 10 -1.26 -6.94 -17.63
N SER A 11 -2.30 -7.62 -18.12
CA SER A 11 -3.04 -8.62 -17.33
C SER A 11 -2.15 -9.80 -16.89
N LYS A 12 -1.31 -10.33 -17.80
CA LYS A 12 -0.35 -11.41 -17.46
C LYS A 12 0.69 -10.93 -16.45
N SER A 13 1.19 -9.69 -16.61
CA SER A 13 2.16 -9.09 -15.69
C SER A 13 1.57 -8.91 -14.28
N LEU A 14 0.31 -8.49 -14.17
CA LEU A 14 -0.38 -8.35 -12.89
C LEU A 14 -0.52 -9.69 -12.17
N VAL A 15 -0.95 -10.74 -12.87
CA VAL A 15 -1.06 -12.09 -12.30
C VAL A 15 0.32 -12.60 -11.84
N LEU A 16 1.35 -12.41 -12.67
CA LEU A 16 2.72 -12.77 -12.31
C LEU A 16 3.19 -12.02 -11.06
N ALA A 17 2.95 -10.71 -10.97
CA ALA A 17 3.33 -9.90 -9.82
C ALA A 17 2.66 -10.39 -8.52
N VAL A 18 1.38 -10.72 -8.57
CA VAL A 18 0.65 -11.29 -7.42
C VAL A 18 1.22 -12.64 -7.01
N LEU A 19 1.50 -13.52 -7.97
CA LEU A 19 2.09 -14.83 -7.70
C LEU A 19 3.49 -14.72 -7.09
N VAL A 20 4.33 -13.84 -7.62
CA VAL A 20 5.69 -13.61 -7.11
C VAL A 20 5.64 -13.03 -5.70
N ALA A 21 4.82 -11.98 -5.47
CA ALA A 21 4.68 -11.39 -4.14
C ALA A 21 4.12 -12.38 -3.12
N GLY A 22 3.08 -13.14 -3.49
CA GLY A 22 2.51 -14.19 -2.66
C GLY A 22 3.49 -15.32 -2.36
N GLY A 23 4.27 -15.75 -3.37
CA GLY A 23 5.31 -16.76 -3.22
C GLY A 23 6.41 -16.34 -2.25
N ILE A 24 6.89 -15.08 -2.35
CA ILE A 24 7.88 -14.54 -1.41
C ILE A 24 7.32 -14.50 0.01
N MET A 25 6.08 -14.04 0.20
CA MET A 25 5.42 -14.04 1.51
C MET A 25 5.27 -15.45 2.10
N TYR A 26 4.92 -16.42 1.26
CA TYR A 26 4.79 -17.82 1.65
C TYR A 26 6.12 -18.39 2.14
N ILE A 27 7.21 -18.20 1.38
CA ILE A 27 8.56 -18.66 1.74
C ILE A 27 8.99 -18.07 3.09
N PHE A 28 8.76 -16.78 3.32
CA PHE A 28 9.10 -16.15 4.60
C PHE A 28 8.28 -16.71 5.77
N THR A 29 6.99 -16.98 5.56
CA THR A 29 6.13 -17.55 6.59
C THR A 29 6.57 -18.97 6.97
N VAL A 30 6.84 -19.82 5.97
CA VAL A 30 7.32 -21.19 6.19
C VAL A 30 8.68 -21.16 6.90
N ARG A 31 9.63 -20.33 6.44
CA ARG A 31 10.93 -20.16 7.11
C ARG A 31 10.76 -19.79 8.58
N ASN A 32 9.91 -18.80 8.88
CA ASN A 32 9.73 -18.31 10.23
C ASN A 32 9.13 -19.39 11.15
N ILE A 33 8.15 -20.16 10.66
CA ILE A 33 7.55 -21.27 11.40
C ILE A 33 8.56 -22.40 11.61
N SER A 34 9.35 -22.75 10.59
CA SER A 34 10.35 -23.82 10.70
C SER A 34 11.45 -23.51 11.72
N VAL A 35 11.84 -22.24 11.89
CA VAL A 35 12.89 -21.85 12.84
C VAL A 35 12.33 -21.60 14.25
N LEU A 36 11.22 -20.86 14.38
CA LEU A 36 10.69 -20.45 15.69
C LEU A 36 9.65 -21.40 16.27
N GLY A 37 9.06 -22.27 15.43
CA GLY A 37 7.87 -23.03 15.78
C GLY A 37 6.59 -22.18 15.73
N VAL A 38 5.46 -22.85 15.54
CA VAL A 38 4.15 -22.22 15.32
C VAL A 38 3.73 -21.30 16.48
N SER A 39 3.97 -21.72 17.73
CA SER A 39 3.55 -20.98 18.93
C SER A 39 4.28 -19.65 19.09
N VAL A 40 5.58 -19.60 18.77
CA VAL A 40 6.38 -18.39 18.86
C VAL A 40 6.11 -17.48 17.66
N THR A 41 5.96 -18.02 16.44
CA THR A 41 5.62 -17.21 15.27
C THR A 41 4.27 -16.50 15.43
N ALA A 42 3.23 -17.19 15.94
CA ALA A 42 1.88 -16.62 16.05
C ALA A 42 1.77 -15.47 17.07
N ARG A 43 2.64 -15.46 18.09
CA ARG A 43 2.60 -14.45 19.17
C ARG A 43 3.45 -13.22 18.88
N ASN A 44 4.36 -13.28 17.90
CA ASN A 44 5.25 -12.18 17.57
C ASN A 44 4.71 -11.38 16.38
N VAL A 45 4.76 -10.06 16.50
CA VAL A 45 4.37 -9.13 15.43
C VAL A 45 5.39 -9.12 14.29
N PHE A 46 6.68 -9.31 14.62
CA PHE A 46 7.79 -9.35 13.67
C PHE A 46 8.62 -10.65 13.83
N PRO A 47 8.07 -11.82 13.43
CA PRO A 47 8.75 -13.10 13.61
C PRO A 47 10.08 -13.18 12.85
N SER A 48 10.18 -12.54 11.68
CA SER A 48 11.43 -12.52 10.89
C SER A 48 12.60 -11.89 11.66
N GLU A 49 12.37 -10.83 12.42
CA GLU A 49 13.39 -10.18 13.25
C GLU A 49 13.94 -11.16 14.31
N LYS A 50 13.04 -11.93 14.94
CA LYS A 50 13.42 -12.95 15.94
C LYS A 50 14.25 -14.07 15.32
N VAL A 51 13.92 -14.51 14.11
CA VAL A 51 14.74 -15.50 13.37
C VAL A 51 16.15 -14.97 13.14
N PHE A 52 16.28 -13.70 12.74
CA PHE A 52 17.59 -13.10 12.49
C PHE A 52 18.43 -12.96 13.77
N ARG A 53 17.79 -12.66 14.91
CA ARG A 53 18.47 -12.62 16.23
C ARG A 53 18.99 -13.96 16.70
N LEU A 54 18.46 -15.08 16.20
CA LEU A 54 18.91 -16.42 16.53
C LEU A 54 20.13 -16.90 15.71
N MET A 55 20.59 -16.13 14.71
CA MET A 55 21.78 -16.48 13.92
C MET A 55 23.04 -15.88 14.55
N PRO A 56 23.94 -16.70 15.13
CA PRO A 56 25.12 -16.19 15.84
C PRO A 56 26.30 -15.86 14.91
N VAL A 57 26.25 -16.25 13.63
CA VAL A 57 27.38 -16.16 12.69
C VAL A 57 27.43 -14.82 11.94
N LEU A 58 26.33 -14.07 11.87
CA LEU A 58 26.25 -12.77 11.21
C LEU A 58 25.34 -11.82 12.01
N ASP A 59 25.89 -10.70 12.49
CA ASP A 59 25.09 -9.64 13.10
C ASP A 59 24.45 -8.76 12.02
N ILE A 60 23.29 -9.21 11.54
CA ILE A 60 22.48 -8.54 10.51
C ILE A 60 21.35 -7.68 11.10
N ILE A 61 21.27 -7.58 12.44
CA ILE A 61 20.27 -6.74 13.10
C ILE A 61 20.41 -5.28 12.70
N PRO A 62 21.63 -4.68 12.67
CA PRO A 62 21.78 -3.29 12.25
C PRO A 62 21.28 -3.04 10.82
N LEU A 63 21.47 -4.00 9.92
CA LEU A 63 20.98 -3.90 8.54
C LEU A 63 19.46 -3.95 8.49
N LEU A 64 18.83 -4.79 9.32
CA LEU A 64 17.37 -4.86 9.39
C LEU A 64 16.77 -3.56 9.91
N ASP A 65 17.36 -3.00 10.98
CA ASP A 65 16.90 -1.76 11.60
C ASP A 65 17.04 -0.56 10.64
N ILE A 66 18.18 -0.45 9.95
CA ILE A 66 18.39 0.58 8.93
C ILE A 66 17.36 0.45 7.80
N ASN A 67 17.05 -0.77 7.35
CA ASN A 67 16.03 -0.97 6.32
C ASN A 67 14.65 -0.47 6.80
N VAL A 68 14.24 -0.82 8.01
CA VAL A 68 12.94 -0.39 8.57
C VAL A 68 12.86 1.14 8.66
N ILE A 69 13.92 1.80 9.12
CA ILE A 69 13.98 3.25 9.23
C ILE A 69 13.91 3.92 7.85
N VAL A 70 14.75 3.47 6.91
CA VAL A 70 14.82 4.05 5.55
C VAL A 70 13.50 3.88 4.82
N PHE A 71 12.91 2.67 4.84
CA PHE A 71 11.60 2.43 4.23
C PHE A 71 10.48 3.20 4.94
N GLY A 72 10.57 3.39 6.25
CA GLY A 72 9.64 4.20 7.02
C GLY A 72 9.63 5.67 6.55
N ILE A 73 10.81 6.28 6.44
CA ILE A 73 10.97 7.67 5.98
C ILE A 73 10.48 7.81 4.53
N LEU A 74 10.91 6.90 3.64
CA LEU A 74 10.49 6.91 2.24
C LEU A 74 8.97 6.76 2.10
N LYS A 75 8.34 5.89 2.89
CA LYS A 75 6.89 5.71 2.88
C LYS A 75 6.16 7.01 3.25
N VAL A 76 6.58 7.68 4.32
CA VAL A 76 5.96 8.95 4.76
C VAL A 76 6.13 10.02 3.68
N ALA A 77 7.33 10.17 3.12
CA ALA A 77 7.61 11.14 2.06
C ALA A 77 6.75 10.91 0.81
N LEU A 78 6.63 9.65 0.37
CA LEU A 78 5.82 9.28 -0.79
C LEU A 78 4.33 9.53 -0.57
N VAL A 79 3.82 9.19 0.62
CA VAL A 79 2.41 9.43 0.96
C VAL A 79 2.13 10.94 1.01
N LEU A 80 2.98 11.74 1.66
CA LEU A 80 2.82 13.20 1.69
C LEU A 80 2.86 13.82 0.29
N TYR A 81 3.76 13.35 -0.58
CA TYR A 81 3.80 13.77 -1.98
C TYR A 81 2.51 13.43 -2.73
N ALA A 82 2.02 12.19 -2.57
CA ALA A 82 0.79 11.74 -3.20
C ALA A 82 -0.43 12.55 -2.72
N GLN A 83 -0.51 12.84 -1.41
CA GLN A 83 -1.57 13.66 -0.82
C GLN A 83 -1.57 15.08 -1.37
N ALA A 84 -0.40 15.75 -1.38
CA ALA A 84 -0.27 17.11 -1.88
C ALA A 84 -0.60 17.20 -3.38
N LYS A 85 -0.19 16.20 -4.18
CA LYS A 85 -0.55 16.12 -5.59
C LYS A 85 -2.06 15.89 -5.79
N MET A 86 -2.65 14.96 -5.04
CA MET A 86 -4.08 14.66 -5.12
C MET A 86 -4.93 15.88 -4.77
N LEU A 87 -4.52 16.68 -3.79
CA LEU A 87 -5.18 17.94 -3.46
C LEU A 87 -4.99 19.01 -4.54
N GLY A 88 -3.80 19.10 -5.14
CA GLY A 88 -3.56 19.95 -6.31
C GLY A 88 -4.50 19.60 -7.47
N ASP A 89 -4.69 18.31 -7.76
CA ASP A 89 -5.55 17.84 -8.85
C ASP A 89 -7.04 18.08 -8.57
N ILE A 90 -7.51 17.94 -7.31
CA ILE A 90 -8.92 18.15 -6.93
C ILE A 90 -9.29 19.64 -6.87
N PHE A 91 -8.42 20.46 -6.28
CA PHE A 91 -8.70 21.88 -6.01
C PHE A 91 -8.11 22.84 -7.07
N GLY A 92 -7.39 22.32 -8.06
CA GLY A 92 -6.75 23.13 -9.12
C GLY A 92 -5.57 23.99 -8.63
N LEU A 93 -5.02 23.66 -7.45
CA LEU A 93 -3.92 24.41 -6.83
C LEU A 93 -2.60 24.04 -7.51
N LYS A 94 -2.01 24.99 -8.25
CA LYS A 94 -0.78 24.78 -9.03
C LYS A 94 0.48 24.65 -8.18
N GLU A 95 0.46 25.16 -6.95
CA GLU A 95 1.66 25.24 -6.10
C GLU A 95 1.74 24.09 -5.10
N PHE A 96 2.54 23.08 -5.45
CA PHE A 96 2.85 21.96 -4.58
C PHE A 96 3.41 22.40 -3.22
N LYS A 97 4.28 23.41 -3.19
CA LYS A 97 4.95 23.90 -1.97
C LYS A 97 3.97 24.48 -0.94
N ILE A 98 2.92 25.16 -1.40
CA ILE A 98 1.92 25.78 -0.52
C ILE A 98 1.04 24.70 0.13
N ASN A 99 0.77 23.59 -0.58
CA ASN A 99 -0.10 22.52 -0.08
C ASN A 99 0.62 21.56 0.88
N VAL A 100 1.93 21.34 0.70
CA VAL A 100 2.69 20.38 1.53
C VAL A 100 2.79 20.81 2.99
N LEU A 101 2.98 22.11 3.25
CA LEU A 101 3.17 22.62 4.61
C LEU A 101 1.95 22.39 5.53
N PRO A 102 0.71 22.77 5.16
CA PRO A 102 -0.45 22.49 5.99
C PRO A 102 -0.73 20.99 6.12
N LEU A 103 -0.46 20.19 5.07
CA LEU A 103 -0.63 18.74 5.13
C LEU A 103 0.33 18.06 6.09
N ALA A 104 1.61 18.43 6.04
CA ALA A 104 2.60 17.92 6.97
C ALA A 104 2.24 18.29 8.41
N ALA A 105 1.76 19.52 8.66
CA ALA A 105 1.32 19.94 9.98
C ALA A 105 0.11 19.12 10.46
N LEU A 106 -0.88 18.88 9.60
CA LEU A 106 -2.04 18.05 9.91
C LEU A 106 -1.63 16.60 10.22
N ASP A 107 -0.75 16.02 9.40
CA ASP A 107 -0.24 14.66 9.60
C ASP A 107 0.49 14.53 10.95
N ILE A 108 1.27 15.53 11.37
CA ILE A 108 1.94 15.56 12.68
C ILE A 108 0.91 15.61 13.82
N VAL A 109 -0.12 16.45 13.71
CA VAL A 109 -1.16 16.56 14.74
C VAL A 109 -1.95 15.26 14.86
N ILE A 110 -2.40 14.68 13.73
CA ILE A 110 -3.13 13.41 13.70
C ILE A 110 -2.26 12.28 14.27
N SER A 111 -0.98 12.25 13.90
CA SER A 111 -0.01 11.30 14.45
C SER A 111 0.12 11.43 15.97
N SER A 112 0.25 12.65 16.49
CA SER A 112 0.35 12.88 17.95
C SER A 112 -0.90 12.42 18.70
N VAL A 113 -2.09 12.51 18.09
CA VAL A 113 -3.34 12.07 18.72
C VAL A 113 -3.49 10.54 18.67
N MET A 114 -3.04 9.89 17.59
CA MET A 114 -3.15 8.43 17.44
C MET A 114 -2.10 7.63 18.20
N THR A 115 -0.90 8.19 18.41
CA THR A 115 0.30 7.42 18.77
C THR A 115 0.57 7.41 20.28
N HIS A 116 -0.46 7.20 21.10
CA HIS A 116 -0.24 7.04 22.54
C HIS A 116 0.42 5.70 22.90
N ASP A 117 0.09 4.63 22.18
CA ASP A 117 0.62 3.28 22.44
C ASP A 117 0.78 2.45 21.16
N PHE A 118 1.91 1.73 21.05
CA PHE A 118 2.17 0.81 19.94
C PHE A 118 1.12 -0.31 19.84
N ILE A 119 0.62 -0.80 20.99
CA ILE A 119 -0.42 -1.84 21.02
C ILE A 119 -1.74 -1.32 20.44
N THR A 120 -2.12 -0.09 20.81
CA THR A 120 -3.30 0.59 20.26
C THR A 120 -3.15 0.79 18.76
N GLN A 121 -1.96 1.20 18.30
CA GLN A 121 -1.67 1.33 16.87
C GLN A 121 -1.82 0.00 16.11
N LEU A 122 -1.33 -1.11 16.68
CA LEU A 122 -1.51 -2.44 16.09
C LEU A 122 -2.98 -2.87 16.03
N TYR A 123 -3.75 -2.59 17.08
CA TYR A 123 -5.18 -2.88 17.12
C TYR A 123 -5.93 -2.09 16.04
N VAL A 124 -5.66 -0.79 15.92
CA VAL A 124 -6.27 0.07 14.90
C VAL A 124 -5.88 -0.40 13.50
N ALA A 125 -4.60 -0.73 13.28
CA ALA A 125 -4.09 -1.21 12.00
C ALA A 125 -4.71 -2.55 11.57
N LYS A 126 -5.05 -3.44 12.51
CA LYS A 126 -5.67 -4.74 12.20
C LYS A 126 -7.18 -4.69 12.05
N ASN A 127 -7.88 -3.83 12.79
CA ASN A 127 -9.34 -3.87 12.86
C ASN A 127 -10.03 -2.71 12.16
N ILE A 128 -9.49 -1.50 12.29
CA ILE A 128 -10.15 -0.27 11.81
C ILE A 128 -9.68 0.07 10.39
N VAL A 129 -8.37 -0.02 10.15
CA VAL A 129 -7.77 0.32 8.86
C VAL A 129 -8.31 -0.52 7.70
N PRO A 130 -8.49 -1.85 7.82
CA PRO A 130 -9.09 -2.63 6.73
C PRO A 130 -10.51 -2.18 6.40
N LEU A 131 -11.31 -1.85 7.43
CA LEU A 131 -12.67 -1.35 7.24
C LEU A 131 -12.68 0.00 6.49
N ALA A 132 -11.74 0.89 6.78
CA ALA A 132 -11.59 2.17 6.08
C ALA A 132 -11.18 2.01 4.60
N TYR A 133 -10.44 0.95 4.25
CA TYR A 133 -10.03 0.71 2.86
C TYR A 133 -11.07 -0.05 2.02
N VAL A 134 -12.02 -0.76 2.64
CA VAL A 134 -13.08 -1.51 1.93
C VAL A 134 -13.83 -0.64 0.90
N PRO A 135 -14.27 0.60 1.20
CA PRO A 135 -14.95 1.44 0.21
C PRO A 135 -14.07 1.76 -0.99
N ILE A 136 -12.80 2.08 -0.76
CA ILE A 136 -11.90 2.49 -1.83
C ILE A 136 -11.52 1.29 -2.70
N LEU A 137 -11.28 0.13 -2.10
CA LEU A 137 -10.82 -1.06 -2.82
C LEU A 137 -11.96 -1.84 -3.50
N ILE A 138 -13.17 -1.85 -2.92
CA ILE A 138 -14.29 -2.65 -3.43
C ILE A 138 -15.34 -1.76 -4.09
N VAL A 139 -15.78 -0.68 -3.43
CA VAL A 139 -16.88 0.15 -3.94
C VAL A 139 -16.46 0.91 -5.20
N MET A 140 -15.27 1.51 -5.24
CA MET A 140 -14.80 2.26 -6.42
C MET A 140 -14.71 1.41 -7.71
N PRO A 141 -14.08 0.21 -7.71
CA PRO A 141 -14.08 -0.62 -8.91
C PRO A 141 -15.45 -1.21 -9.23
N LEU A 142 -16.28 -1.56 -8.23
CA LEU A 142 -17.63 -2.06 -8.47
C LEU A 142 -18.52 -1.01 -9.14
N THR A 143 -18.52 0.23 -8.65
CA THR A 143 -19.31 1.30 -9.28
C THR A 143 -18.84 1.57 -10.70
N THR A 144 -17.51 1.58 -10.93
CA THR A 144 -16.94 1.71 -12.27
C THR A 144 -17.37 0.55 -13.18
N LEU A 145 -17.39 -0.68 -12.65
CA LEU A 145 -17.82 -1.87 -13.39
C LEU A 145 -19.31 -1.82 -13.72
N ILE A 146 -20.17 -1.46 -12.76
CA ILE A 146 -21.62 -1.31 -12.96
C ILE A 146 -21.89 -0.25 -14.04
N VAL A 147 -21.25 0.92 -13.96
CA VAL A 147 -21.39 1.99 -14.97
C VAL A 147 -20.92 1.50 -16.35
N SER A 148 -19.84 0.72 -16.42
CA SER A 148 -19.36 0.13 -17.69
C SER A 148 -20.36 -0.86 -18.29
N LEU A 149 -20.95 -1.73 -17.47
CA LEU A 149 -21.96 -2.71 -17.91
C LEU A 149 -23.25 -2.01 -18.36
N MET A 150 -23.65 -0.92 -17.69
CA MET A 150 -24.79 -0.11 -18.11
C MET A 150 -24.51 0.62 -19.44
N LYS A 151 -23.29 1.13 -19.66
CA LYS A 151 -22.91 1.81 -20.90
C LYS A 151 -22.78 0.86 -22.10
N LYS A 152 -22.38 -0.40 -21.91
CA LYS A 152 -22.33 -1.42 -22.99
C LYS A 152 -23.70 -1.73 -23.62
N LYS A 153 -24.81 -1.28 -23.02
CA LYS A 153 -26.16 -1.41 -23.57
C LYS A 153 -26.60 -0.28 -24.52
N LYS A 154 -25.79 0.78 -24.71
CA LYS A 154 -25.98 1.75 -25.81
C LYS A 154 -25.05 1.37 -26.96
N PRO A 155 -25.56 1.06 -28.17
CA PRO A 155 -24.70 0.85 -29.33
C PRO A 155 -23.87 2.10 -29.55
N SER A 156 -22.58 1.90 -29.77
CA SER A 156 -21.65 2.92 -30.25
C SER A 156 -22.24 3.61 -31.48
N GLU A 157 -22.67 4.85 -31.33
CA GLU A 157 -23.02 5.72 -32.44
C GLU A 157 -21.71 5.96 -33.23
N PRO A 158 -21.63 5.57 -34.52
CA PRO A 158 -20.42 5.72 -35.29
C PRO A 158 -20.20 7.21 -35.54
N THR A 159 -19.11 7.76 -35.00
CA THR A 159 -18.64 9.09 -35.39
C THR A 159 -18.29 9.06 -36.87
N ILE A 160 -19.21 9.62 -37.67
CA ILE A 160 -19.09 9.89 -39.09
C ILE A 160 -17.82 10.72 -39.30
N LYS A 161 -16.89 10.16 -40.09
CA LYS A 161 -15.83 10.96 -40.73
C LYS A 161 -16.52 11.81 -41.79
N LEU A 162 -16.47 13.12 -41.64
CA LEU A 162 -16.70 14.06 -42.74
C LEU A 162 -15.36 14.72 -43.07
N GLU A 163 -15.17 14.84 -44.37
CA GLU A 163 -13.99 15.18 -45.16
C GLU A 163 -13.24 16.44 -44.72
#